data_AF-A0A351X6S7-F1
#
_entry.id   AF-A0A351X6S7-F1
#
_cell.length_a   1.000
_cell.length_b   1.000
_cell.length_c   1.000
_cell.angle_alpha   90.00
_cell.angle_beta   90.00
_cell.angle_gamma   90.00
#
_symmetry.space_group_name_H-M   'P 1'
#
loop_
_entity.id
_entity.type
_entity.pdbx_description
1 polymer ?
#
loop_
_entity_poly.entity_id
_entity_poly.type
_entity_poly.pdbx_seq_one_letter_code
_entity_poly.pdbx_strand_id
1 'polypeptide(L)'
;HYDPLIAKLTVWGENRPAAIQRMAAALRETVLLGVTYNGQFLQDVLAEPQFTAGDIYTTWVEEHFNGWQPPQCGLPPEVLVAAALAQFTPQSAASNEHDPYSPWRMPNGYRVGQ
;
A
#
# COMPACT_ATOMS: atom_id res chain seq x y z
N HIS A 1 27.97 5.50 -5.56
CA HIS A 1 26.83 5.14 -6.42
C HIS A 1 26.65 3.63 -6.36
N TYR A 2 25.43 3.16 -6.07
CA TYR A 2 25.10 1.74 -5.90
C TYR A 2 23.84 1.40 -6.69
N ASP A 3 23.55 0.10 -6.81
CA ASP A 3 22.29 -0.41 -7.34
C ASP A 3 21.11 0.07 -6.47
N PRO A 4 20.03 0.64 -7.05
CA PRO A 4 18.83 1.08 -6.31
C PRO A 4 17.97 -0.07 -5.73
N LEU A 5 18.39 -1.33 -5.85
CA LEU A 5 17.68 -2.47 -5.28
C LEU A 5 17.48 -2.33 -3.75
N ILE A 6 16.23 -2.19 -3.31
CA ILE A 6 15.86 -2.07 -1.89
C ILE A 6 15.77 -3.45 -1.22
N ALA A 7 15.02 -4.38 -1.83
CA ALA A 7 14.77 -5.71 -1.28
C ALA A 7 14.36 -6.70 -2.37
N LYS A 8 14.45 -8.01 -2.05
CA LYS A 8 13.88 -9.10 -2.86
C LYS A 8 12.74 -9.74 -2.07
N LEU A 9 11.53 -9.69 -2.62
CA LEU A 9 10.35 -10.34 -2.04
C LEU A 9 10.14 -11.69 -2.71
N THR A 10 10.12 -12.76 -1.92
CA THR A 10 9.94 -14.14 -2.39
C THR A 10 8.79 -14.78 -1.65
N VAL A 11 7.90 -15.45 -2.37
CA VAL A 11 6.79 -16.22 -1.79
C VAL A 11 6.81 -17.65 -2.31
N TRP A 12 6.16 -18.55 -1.59
CA TRP A 12 5.98 -19.94 -1.99
C TRP A 12 4.49 -20.31 -2.01
N GLY A 13 4.11 -21.14 -2.99
CA GLY A 13 2.76 -21.64 -3.20
C GLY A 13 2.79 -23.12 -3.57
N GLU A 14 1.74 -23.85 -3.21
CA GLU A 14 1.57 -25.27 -3.62
C GLU A 14 1.45 -25.41 -5.13
N ASN A 15 0.97 -24.35 -5.79
CA ASN A 15 0.91 -24.21 -7.23
C ASN A 15 1.14 -22.74 -7.63
N ARG A 16 1.34 -22.53 -8.93
CA ARG A 16 1.64 -21.21 -9.49
C ARG A 16 0.55 -20.16 -9.20
N PRO A 17 -0.75 -20.45 -9.36
CA PRO A 17 -1.81 -19.52 -8.97
C PRO A 17 -1.75 -19.11 -7.49
N ALA A 18 -1.53 -20.07 -6.58
CA ALA A 18 -1.40 -19.80 -5.15
C ALA A 18 -0.18 -18.91 -4.84
N ALA A 19 0.95 -19.14 -5.51
CA ALA A 19 2.14 -18.30 -5.37
C ALA A 19 1.88 -16.86 -5.87
N ILE A 20 1.21 -16.70 -7.01
CA ILE A 20 0.84 -15.37 -7.55
C ILE A 20 -0.08 -14.62 -6.58
N GLN A 21 -1.10 -15.29 -6.06
CA GLN A 21 -2.02 -14.68 -5.08
C GLN A 21 -1.29 -14.23 -3.81
N ARG A 22 -0.37 -15.06 -3.30
CA ARG A 22 0.47 -14.70 -2.15
C ARG A 22 1.40 -13.55 -2.45
N MET A 23 2.02 -13.51 -3.64
CA MET A 23 2.89 -12.40 -4.04
C MET A 23 2.09 -11.09 -4.15
N ALA A 24 0.90 -11.14 -4.75
CA ALA A 24 0.02 -9.98 -4.86
C ALA A 24 -0.40 -9.45 -3.48
N ALA A 25 -0.69 -10.33 -2.52
CA ALA A 25 -0.96 -9.92 -1.14
C ALA A 25 0.27 -9.29 -0.47
N ALA A 26 1.43 -9.95 -0.57
CA ALA A 26 2.67 -9.46 0.03
C ALA A 26 3.10 -8.09 -0.53
N LEU A 27 2.90 -7.84 -1.83
CA LEU A 27 3.16 -6.53 -2.44
C LEU A 27 2.19 -5.46 -1.93
N ARG A 28 0.90 -5.78 -1.73
CA ARG A 28 -0.08 -4.83 -1.16
C ARG A 28 0.21 -4.48 0.30
N GLU A 29 0.79 -5.41 1.05
CA GLU A 29 1.18 -5.20 2.45
C GLU A 29 2.54 -4.50 2.59
N THR A 30 3.31 -4.40 1.50
CA THR A 30 4.61 -3.74 1.50
C THR A 30 4.42 -2.22 1.46
N VAL A 31 4.78 -1.55 2.56
CA VAL A 31 4.71 -0.09 2.67
C VAL A 31 6.11 0.51 2.64
N LEU A 32 6.42 1.26 1.58
CA LEU A 32 7.63 2.06 1.46
C LEU A 32 7.25 3.54 1.32
N LEU A 33 7.61 4.36 2.30
CA LEU A 33 7.30 5.78 2.35
C LEU A 33 8.55 6.62 2.01
N GLY A 34 8.36 7.73 1.31
CA GLY A 34 9.42 8.70 1.02
C GLY A 34 10.35 8.32 -0.14
N VAL A 35 10.09 7.21 -0.83
CA VAL A 35 10.86 6.78 -2.01
C VAL A 35 9.92 6.36 -3.13
N THR A 36 10.32 6.64 -4.37
CA THR A 36 9.69 6.03 -5.55
C THR A 36 10.18 4.60 -5.67
N TYR A 37 9.26 3.65 -5.84
CA TYR A 37 9.58 2.24 -6.04
C TYR A 37 8.61 1.60 -7.04
N ASN A 38 8.95 0.43 -7.55
CA ASN A 38 8.24 -0.25 -8.64
C ASN A 38 7.13 -1.20 -8.17
N GLY A 39 6.63 -1.08 -6.93
CA GLY A 39 5.66 -2.04 -6.37
C GLY A 39 4.33 -2.10 -7.11
N GLN A 40 3.83 -0.97 -7.59
CA GLN A 40 2.60 -0.93 -8.41
C GLN A 40 2.80 -1.62 -9.76
N PHE A 41 3.94 -1.37 -10.42
CA PHE A 41 4.29 -2.05 -11.67
C PHE A 41 4.34 -3.57 -11.50
N LEU A 42 4.95 -4.06 -10.42
CA LEU A 42 5.01 -5.49 -10.14
C LEU A 42 3.61 -6.09 -9.88
N GLN A 43 2.71 -5.35 -9.21
CA GLN A 43 1.32 -5.79 -9.02
C GLN A 43 0.58 -5.90 -10.36
N ASP A 44 0.77 -4.93 -11.25
CA ASP A 44 0.12 -4.92 -12.57
C ASP A 44 0.64 -6.10 -13.43
N VAL A 45 1.95 -6.38 -13.40
CA VAL A 45 2.54 -7.56 -14.06
C VAL A 45 1.91 -8.87 -13.55
N LEU A 46 1.70 -9.01 -12.24
CA LEU A 46 1.06 -10.20 -11.66
C LEU A 46 -0.42 -10.34 -12.05
N ALA A 47 -1.09 -9.23 -12.38
CA ALA A 47 -2.49 -9.21 -12.77
C ALA A 47 -2.70 -9.57 -14.26
N GLU A 48 -1.65 -9.53 -15.08
CA GLU A 48 -1.75 -9.85 -16.51
C GLU A 48 -2.11 -11.33 -16.75
N PRO A 49 -3.08 -11.64 -17.62
CA PRO A 49 -3.49 -13.01 -17.92
C PRO A 49 -2.36 -13.86 -18.49
N GLN A 50 -1.53 -13.30 -19.39
CA GLN A 50 -0.38 -14.01 -19.97
C GLN A 50 0.68 -14.34 -18.91
N PHE A 51 0.94 -13.41 -17.99
CA PHE A 51 1.77 -13.69 -16.83
C PHE A 51 1.15 -14.81 -16.00
N THR A 52 -0.16 -14.82 -15.75
CA THR A 52 -0.83 -15.89 -14.97
C THR A 52 -0.85 -17.24 -15.68
N ALA A 53 -0.91 -17.26 -17.01
CA ALA A 53 -0.81 -18.48 -17.82
C ALA A 53 0.63 -19.02 -17.92
N GLY A 54 1.63 -18.17 -17.67
CA GLY A 54 3.04 -18.50 -17.86
C GLY A 54 3.49 -18.39 -19.32
N ASP A 55 2.69 -17.75 -20.17
CA ASP A 55 2.97 -17.49 -21.57
C ASP A 55 3.73 -16.16 -21.72
N ILE A 56 4.99 -16.17 -21.28
CA ILE A 56 5.86 -14.99 -21.26
C ILE A 56 7.23 -15.29 -21.87
N TYR A 57 7.83 -14.26 -22.45
CA TYR A 57 9.13 -14.32 -23.12
C TYR A 57 9.96 -13.07 -22.79
N THR A 58 11.22 -13.02 -23.23
CA THR A 58 12.20 -12.05 -22.74
C THR A 58 11.88 -10.59 -23.08
N THR A 59 11.19 -10.33 -24.19
CA THR A 59 10.76 -8.97 -24.60
C THR A 59 9.32 -8.66 -24.21
N TRP A 60 8.63 -9.60 -23.55
CA TRP A 60 7.20 -9.48 -23.26
C TRP A 60 6.85 -8.21 -22.48
N VAL A 61 7.65 -7.87 -21.47
CA VAL A 61 7.45 -6.65 -20.67
C VAL A 61 7.57 -5.40 -21.52
N GLU A 62 8.57 -5.33 -22.39
CA GLU A 62 8.80 -4.17 -23.28
C GLU A 62 7.62 -3.98 -24.23
N GLU A 63 7.02 -5.08 -24.71
CA GLU A 63 5.89 -5.05 -25.64
C GLU A 63 4.56 -4.72 -24.94
N HIS A 64 4.30 -5.29 -23.77
CA HIS A 64 3.02 -5.17 -23.07
C HIS A 64 2.93 -3.94 -22.15
N PHE A 65 4.05 -3.50 -21.60
CA PHE A 65 4.12 -2.37 -20.66
C PHE A 65 4.80 -1.15 -21.28
N ASN A 66 4.90 -1.08 -22.61
CA ASN A 66 5.42 0.11 -23.27
C ASN A 66 4.58 1.33 -22.91
N GLY A 67 5.21 2.35 -22.31
CA GLY A 67 4.51 3.55 -21.87
C GLY A 67 3.61 3.35 -20.65
N TRP A 68 3.76 2.25 -19.90
CA TRP A 68 3.03 2.04 -18.65
C TRP A 68 3.16 3.23 -17.70
N GLN A 69 2.06 3.57 -17.06
CA GLN A 69 1.97 4.60 -16.02
C GLN A 69 1.23 3.99 -14.83
N PRO A 70 1.60 4.35 -13.59
CA PRO A 70 0.87 3.89 -12.43
C PRO A 70 -0.60 4.35 -12.52
N PRO A 71 -1.57 3.51 -12.14
CA PRO A 71 -2.97 3.88 -12.10
C PRO A 71 -3.15 5.17 -11.28
N GLN A 72 -3.80 6.15 -11.89
CA GLN A 72 -4.11 7.40 -11.22
C GLN A 72 -5.25 7.16 -10.24
N CYS A 73 -5.09 7.62 -9.00
CA CYS A 73 -6.17 7.61 -8.03
C CYS A 73 -7.26 8.57 -8.50
N GLY A 74 -8.38 8.04 -8.99
CA GLY A 74 -9.52 8.84 -9.45
C GLY A 74 -10.40 9.38 -8.32
N LEU A 75 -10.00 9.19 -7.06
CA LEU A 75 -10.77 9.68 -5.91
C LEU A 75 -10.51 11.18 -5.70
N PRO A 76 -11.56 11.97 -5.38
CA PRO A 76 -11.38 13.36 -5.00
C PRO A 76 -10.46 13.48 -3.76
N PRO A 77 -9.60 14.51 -3.68
CA PRO A 77 -8.71 14.72 -2.54
C PRO A 77 -9.44 14.77 -1.20
N GLU A 78 -10.67 15.25 -1.16
CA GLU A 78 -11.50 15.36 0.04
C GLU A 78 -11.81 13.98 0.63
N VAL A 79 -12.03 12.97 -0.22
CA VAL A 79 -12.28 11.58 0.20
C VAL A 79 -11.02 10.99 0.82
N LEU A 80 -9.86 11.24 0.21
CA LEU A 80 -8.56 10.79 0.72
C LEU A 80 -8.23 11.44 2.07
N VAL A 81 -8.45 12.75 2.19
CA VAL A 81 -8.24 13.49 3.45
C VAL A 81 -9.20 12.99 4.53
N ALA A 82 -10.48 12.79 4.21
CA ALA A 82 -11.45 12.26 5.16
C ALA A 82 -11.08 10.84 5.64
N ALA A 83 -10.67 9.96 4.71
CA ALA A 83 -10.21 8.62 5.06
C ALA A 83 -8.93 8.64 5.91
N ALA A 84 -7.97 9.50 5.57
CA ALA A 84 -6.75 9.68 6.34
C ALA A 84 -7.05 10.18 7.77
N LEU A 85 -7.92 11.18 7.93
CA LEU A 85 -8.35 11.68 9.23
C LEU A 85 -9.12 10.64 10.05
N ALA A 86 -9.94 9.81 9.39
CA ALA A 86 -10.68 8.73 10.05
C ALA A 86 -9.76 7.59 10.54
N GLN A 87 -8.67 7.32 9.83
CA GLN A 87 -7.67 6.31 10.23
C GLN A 87 -6.62 6.88 11.18
N PHE A 88 -6.41 8.20 11.16
CA PHE A 88 -5.47 8.88 12.03
C PHE A 88 -5.93 8.75 13.48
N THR A 89 -5.23 7.92 14.24
CA THR A 89 -5.39 7.88 15.69
C THR A 89 -4.47 8.94 16.27
N PRO A 90 -4.97 10.08 16.76
CA PRO A 90 -4.11 11.07 17.36
C PRO A 90 -3.43 10.43 18.57
N GLN A 91 -2.11 10.57 18.60
CA GLN A 91 -1.34 10.18 19.77
C GLN A 91 -1.87 10.98 20.95
N SER A 92 -2.41 10.28 21.96
CA SER A 92 -2.98 10.93 23.13
C SER A 92 -1.93 11.87 23.74
N ALA A 93 -2.35 13.08 24.13
CA ALA A 93 -1.50 13.99 24.88
C ALA A 93 -0.86 13.27 26.09
N ALA A 94 0.37 13.66 26.42
CA ALA A 94 1.19 13.05 27.47
C ALA A 94 0.34 12.70 28.71
N SER A 95 0.50 11.47 29.20
CA SER A 95 -0.23 10.98 30.37
C SER A 95 0.11 11.81 31.60
N ASN A 96 -0.87 12.51 32.16
CA ASN A 96 -0.79 12.91 33.57
C ASN A 96 -1.13 11.68 34.42
N GLU A 97 -0.15 11.15 35.15
CA GLU A 97 -0.33 10.03 36.09
C GLU A 97 -1.41 10.30 37.14
N HIS A 98 -1.63 11.58 37.46
CA HIS A 98 -2.60 12.04 38.46
C HIS A 98 -4.04 12.12 37.94
N ASP A 99 -4.29 12.00 36.62
CA ASP A 99 -5.64 11.95 36.06
C ASP A 99 -5.73 10.98 34.86
N PRO A 100 -5.78 9.66 35.12
CA PRO A 100 -5.79 8.65 34.07
C PRO A 100 -7.05 8.70 33.20
N TYR A 101 -8.19 9.12 33.75
CA TYR A 101 -9.51 9.06 33.12
C TYR A 101 -9.99 10.41 32.56
N SER A 102 -9.09 11.38 32.39
CA SER A 102 -9.45 12.73 31.96
C SER A 102 -10.19 12.72 30.61
N PRO A 103 -11.40 13.31 30.52
CA PRO A 103 -12.18 13.34 29.28
C PRO A 103 -11.49 14.15 28.17
N TRP A 104 -10.59 15.07 28.55
CA TRP A 104 -9.77 15.88 27.64
C TRP A 104 -8.71 15.08 26.87
N ARG A 105 -8.52 13.78 27.17
CA ARG A 105 -7.63 12.88 26.42
C ARG A 105 -8.31 12.28 25.20
N MET A 106 -9.63 12.28 25.15
CA MET A 106 -10.36 11.63 24.07
C MET A 106 -10.39 12.54 22.84
N PRO A 107 -9.93 12.06 21.67
CA PRO A 107 -10.05 12.79 20.41
C PRO A 107 -11.46 12.64 19.81
N ASN A 108 -12.49 12.88 20.62
CA ASN A 108 -13.89 12.63 20.27
C ASN A 108 -14.59 13.83 19.65
N GLY A 109 -13.85 14.90 19.34
CA GLY A 109 -14.42 16.09 18.70
C GLY A 109 -15.44 16.86 19.54
N TYR A 110 -15.45 16.70 20.87
CA TYR A 110 -16.43 17.32 21.77
C TYR A 110 -16.62 18.84 21.51
N ARG A 111 -17.88 19.26 21.54
CA ARG A 111 -18.34 20.66 21.42
C ARG A 111 -19.43 20.88 22.47
N VAL A 112 -19.38 22.00 23.18
CA VAL A 112 -20.43 22.35 24.17
C VAL A 112 -21.70 22.75 23.42
N GLY A 113 -22.84 22.17 23.79
CA GLY A 113 -24.15 22.52 23.23
C GLY A 113 -24.55 21.78 21.96
N GLN A 114 -23.84 20.69 21.61
CA GLN A 114 -24.28 19.69 20.63
C GLN A 114 -24.52 18.35 21.31
#